data_AF-A0A090WBS9-F1
#
_entry.id   AF-A0A090WBS9-F1
#
_cell.length_a   1.000
_cell.length_b   1.000
_cell.length_c   1.000
_cell.angle_alpha   90.00
_cell.angle_beta   90.00
_cell.angle_gamma   90.00
#
_symmetry.space_group_name_H-M   'P 1'
#
loop_
_entity.id
_entity.type
_entity.pdbx_description
1 polymer ?
#
loop_
_entity_poly.entity_id
_entity_poly.type
_entity_poly.pdbx_seq_one_letter_code
_entity_poly.pdbx_strand_id
1 'polypeptide(L)'
;MTDISAQLTQVLIGGGFPAQQAALFGQQYGQARQATEDDLLVFTSQTVIAQLNSTRFQELVGLGLDQATAGQLSVNGITFPLEDQWVLTPTEQTAISTAQTAYNSTLEALAAANDLAFVDARTALSQVANGGVSFNGGVLTSTYATGGAFSLDGVHPTPRGYALTANFIIDAINAKYDANVPKVNIGAYRSIQTSDSVN
;
A
#
# COMPACT_ATOMS: atom_id res chain seq x y z
N MET A 1 2.00 -21.00 -2.94
CA MET A 1 0.79 -21.81 -2.69
C MET A 1 0.97 -23.19 -3.30
N THR A 2 0.20 -24.20 -2.88
CA THR A 2 0.21 -25.52 -3.53
C THR A 2 -0.33 -25.40 -4.95
N ASP A 3 0.38 -25.95 -5.93
CA ASP A 3 -0.08 -26.02 -7.31
C ASP A 3 -1.18 -27.07 -7.45
N ILE A 4 -2.37 -26.64 -7.85
CA ILE A 4 -3.54 -27.49 -8.12
C ILE A 4 -3.95 -27.48 -9.60
N SER A 5 -3.09 -27.03 -10.51
CA SER A 5 -3.39 -26.91 -11.94
C SER A 5 -3.91 -28.22 -12.53
N ALA A 6 -3.27 -29.35 -12.20
CA ALA A 6 -3.67 -30.66 -12.71
C ALA A 6 -5.06 -31.08 -12.22
N GLN A 7 -5.33 -30.90 -10.92
CA GLN A 7 -6.60 -31.22 -10.29
C GLN A 7 -7.71 -30.33 -10.86
N LEU A 8 -7.45 -29.04 -11.01
CA LEU A 8 -8.38 -28.07 -11.58
C LEU A 8 -8.73 -28.43 -13.03
N THR A 9 -7.73 -28.78 -13.86
CA THR A 9 -7.97 -29.25 -15.23
C THR A 9 -8.87 -30.49 -15.25
N GLN A 10 -8.60 -31.50 -14.40
CA GLN A 10 -9.42 -32.72 -14.37
C GLN A 10 -10.86 -32.44 -13.95
N VAL A 11 -11.07 -31.58 -12.95
CA VAL A 11 -12.41 -31.18 -12.51
C VAL A 11 -13.16 -30.44 -13.61
N LEU A 12 -12.50 -29.53 -14.34
CA LEU A 12 -13.11 -28.80 -15.44
C LEU A 12 -13.49 -29.70 -16.62
N ILE A 13 -12.64 -30.67 -16.97
CA ILE A 13 -12.96 -31.71 -17.96
C ILE A 13 -14.18 -32.52 -17.51
N GLY A 14 -14.20 -32.97 -16.26
CA GLY A 14 -15.34 -33.68 -15.68
C GLY A 14 -16.63 -32.85 -15.65
N GLY A 15 -16.50 -31.51 -15.58
CA GLY A 15 -17.59 -30.55 -15.67
C GLY A 15 -18.04 -30.22 -17.10
N GLY A 16 -17.45 -30.86 -18.13
CA GLY A 16 -17.85 -30.69 -19.53
C GLY A 16 -17.11 -29.60 -20.31
N PHE A 17 -16.07 -28.98 -19.73
CA PHE A 17 -15.22 -28.05 -20.48
C PHE A 17 -14.35 -28.81 -21.51
N PRO A 18 -14.12 -28.24 -22.70
CA PRO A 18 -13.15 -28.78 -23.65
C PRO A 18 -11.76 -28.91 -23.00
N ALA A 19 -11.06 -30.02 -23.28
CA ALA A 19 -9.78 -30.33 -22.63
C ALA A 19 -8.72 -29.22 -22.76
N GLN A 20 -8.66 -28.56 -23.91
CA GLN A 20 -7.74 -27.44 -24.16
C GLN A 20 -8.06 -26.23 -23.28
N GLN A 21 -9.35 -25.87 -23.16
CA GLN A 21 -9.79 -24.77 -22.31
C GLN A 21 -9.60 -25.08 -20.81
N ALA A 22 -9.91 -26.31 -20.40
CA ALA A 22 -9.67 -26.79 -19.04
C ALA A 22 -8.18 -26.79 -18.66
N ALA A 23 -7.29 -27.10 -19.60
CA ALA A 23 -5.85 -27.02 -19.40
C ALA A 23 -5.39 -25.57 -19.21
N LEU A 24 -5.89 -24.64 -20.04
CA LEU A 24 -5.58 -23.21 -19.92
C LEU A 24 -6.02 -22.63 -18.58
N PHE A 25 -7.25 -22.92 -18.16
CA PHE A 25 -7.76 -22.47 -16.86
C PHE A 25 -7.03 -23.14 -15.69
N GLY A 26 -6.68 -24.42 -15.83
CA GLY A 26 -5.83 -25.13 -14.88
C GLY A 26 -4.50 -24.41 -14.66
N GLN A 27 -3.78 -24.08 -15.74
CA GLN A 27 -2.50 -23.37 -15.65
C GLN A 27 -2.66 -21.95 -15.10
N GLN A 28 -3.69 -21.23 -15.54
CA GLN A 28 -3.89 -19.83 -15.15
C GLN A 28 -4.30 -19.68 -13.68
N TYR A 29 -5.18 -20.55 -13.18
CA TYR A 29 -5.76 -20.41 -11.85
C TYR A 29 -5.25 -21.42 -10.83
N GLY A 30 -4.51 -22.44 -11.25
CA GLY A 30 -4.06 -23.52 -10.37
C GLY A 30 -3.07 -23.09 -9.28
N GLN A 31 -2.48 -21.89 -9.40
CA GLN A 31 -1.65 -21.27 -8.36
C GLN A 31 -2.23 -19.95 -7.86
N ALA A 32 -3.40 -19.55 -8.34
CA ALA A 32 -4.04 -18.30 -7.95
C ALA A 32 -4.81 -18.45 -6.62
N ARG A 33 -4.91 -17.36 -5.88
CA ARG A 33 -5.81 -17.22 -4.73
C ARG A 33 -6.95 -16.28 -5.10
N GLN A 34 -8.16 -16.56 -4.60
CA GLN A 34 -9.20 -15.54 -4.64
C GLN A 34 -8.87 -14.41 -3.67
N ALA A 35 -9.00 -13.17 -4.16
CA ALA A 35 -8.90 -11.98 -3.33
C ALA A 35 -10.06 -11.91 -2.34
N THR A 36 -9.82 -11.28 -1.20
CA THR A 36 -10.75 -11.06 -0.09
C THR A 36 -10.79 -9.56 0.21
N GLU A 37 -11.77 -9.13 1.00
CA GLU A 37 -11.85 -7.73 1.45
C GLU A 37 -10.69 -7.32 2.38
N ASP A 38 -10.01 -8.30 2.98
CA ASP A 38 -8.84 -8.07 3.82
C ASP A 38 -7.53 -7.87 3.03
N ASP A 39 -7.56 -8.07 1.71
CA ASP A 39 -6.39 -7.85 0.86
C ASP A 39 -6.22 -6.36 0.53
N LEU A 40 -5.02 -5.83 0.75
CA LEU A 40 -4.71 -4.45 0.44
C LEU A 40 -3.97 -4.35 -0.90
N LEU A 41 -4.50 -3.58 -1.83
CA LEU A 41 -3.79 -3.25 -3.06
C LEU A 41 -2.74 -2.17 -2.79
N VAL A 42 -1.53 -2.38 -3.30
CA VAL A 42 -0.47 -1.36 -3.21
C VAL A 42 -0.83 -0.16 -4.09
N PHE A 43 -0.45 1.05 -3.68
CA PHE A 43 -0.82 2.29 -4.39
C PHE A 43 -0.40 2.29 -5.87
N THR A 44 0.75 1.71 -6.18
CA THR A 44 1.28 1.61 -7.55
C THR A 44 0.52 0.63 -8.44
N SER A 45 -0.26 -0.29 -7.87
CA SER A 45 -1.08 -1.25 -8.65
C SER A 45 -2.12 -0.56 -9.53
N GLN A 46 -2.47 0.70 -9.25
CA GLN A 46 -3.45 1.49 -10.01
C GLN A 46 -3.13 1.59 -11.52
N THR A 47 -1.84 1.48 -11.90
CA THR A 47 -1.42 1.54 -13.32
C THR A 47 -1.46 0.18 -14.01
N VAL A 48 -1.68 -0.91 -13.27
CA VAL A 48 -1.59 -2.30 -13.74
C VAL A 48 -2.93 -3.02 -13.64
N ILE A 49 -3.68 -2.80 -12.56
CA ILE A 49 -4.98 -3.43 -12.35
C ILE A 49 -5.98 -3.02 -13.43
N ALA A 50 -6.80 -3.98 -13.87
CA ALA A 50 -7.77 -3.81 -14.94
C ALA A 50 -7.17 -3.41 -16.32
N GLN A 51 -5.85 -3.44 -16.47
CA GLN A 51 -5.18 -3.26 -17.76
C GLN A 51 -5.00 -4.60 -18.48
N LEU A 52 -4.99 -4.55 -19.81
CA LEU A 52 -4.66 -5.70 -20.64
C LEU A 52 -3.19 -6.09 -20.44
N ASN A 53 -2.96 -7.35 -20.07
CA ASN A 53 -1.64 -7.95 -20.06
C ASN A 53 -1.24 -8.33 -21.49
N SER A 54 -0.41 -7.51 -22.11
CA SER A 54 0.02 -7.70 -23.51
C SER A 54 0.79 -9.01 -23.70
N THR A 55 1.65 -9.38 -22.75
CA THR A 55 2.40 -10.65 -22.78
C THR A 55 1.44 -11.83 -22.79
N ARG A 56 0.52 -11.90 -21.82
CA ARG A 56 -0.46 -12.98 -21.72
C ARG A 56 -1.38 -13.02 -22.95
N PHE A 57 -1.80 -11.87 -23.45
CA PHE A 57 -2.61 -11.77 -24.65
C PHE A 57 -1.91 -12.40 -25.86
N GLN A 58 -0.64 -12.06 -26.09
CA GLN A 58 0.14 -12.61 -27.21
C GLN A 58 0.39 -14.12 -27.06
N GLU A 59 0.63 -14.60 -25.83
CA GLU A 59 0.72 -16.04 -25.55
C GLU A 59 -0.56 -16.77 -25.96
N LEU A 60 -1.73 -16.28 -25.54
CA LEU A 60 -3.02 -16.92 -25.84
C LEU A 60 -3.34 -16.90 -27.35
N VAL A 61 -3.05 -15.79 -28.04
CA VAL A 61 -3.17 -15.72 -29.51
C VAL A 61 -2.21 -16.71 -30.19
N GLY A 62 -0.98 -16.84 -29.70
CA GLY A 62 0.00 -17.81 -30.19
C GLY A 62 -0.43 -19.27 -29.98
N LEU A 63 -1.26 -19.54 -28.96
CA LEU A 63 -1.90 -20.83 -28.73
C LEU A 63 -3.16 -21.07 -29.59
N GLY A 64 -3.50 -20.12 -30.47
CA GLY A 64 -4.59 -20.25 -31.43
C GLY A 64 -5.96 -19.80 -30.92
N LEU A 65 -6.02 -19.10 -29.77
CA LEU A 65 -7.27 -18.48 -29.33
C LEU A 65 -7.59 -17.27 -30.20
N ASP A 66 -8.88 -17.03 -30.45
CA ASP A 66 -9.33 -15.81 -31.08
C ASP A 66 -8.99 -14.58 -30.20
N GLN A 67 -8.79 -13.43 -30.83
CA GLN A 67 -8.36 -12.22 -30.13
C GLN A 67 -9.38 -11.72 -29.09
N ALA A 68 -10.68 -11.97 -29.30
CA ALA A 68 -11.69 -11.51 -28.35
C ALA A 68 -11.61 -12.32 -27.05
N THR A 69 -11.55 -13.64 -27.15
CA THR A 69 -11.37 -14.53 -25.99
C THR A 69 -10.02 -14.32 -25.32
N ALA A 70 -8.94 -14.19 -26.09
CA ALA A 70 -7.60 -13.91 -25.55
C ALA A 70 -7.58 -12.59 -24.77
N GLY A 71 -8.22 -11.54 -25.30
CA GLY A 71 -8.37 -10.25 -24.62
C GLY A 71 -9.12 -10.37 -23.30
N GLN A 72 -10.25 -11.09 -23.29
CA GLN A 72 -11.05 -11.31 -22.09
C GLN A 72 -10.30 -12.07 -21.00
N LEU A 73 -9.41 -13.00 -21.34
CA LEU A 73 -8.65 -13.82 -20.37
C LEU A 73 -7.33 -13.20 -19.89
N SER A 74 -6.97 -12.03 -20.41
CA SER A 74 -5.66 -11.40 -20.17
C SER A 74 -5.76 -10.11 -19.36
N VAL A 75 -6.85 -9.86 -18.64
CA VAL A 75 -7.03 -8.61 -17.88
C VAL A 75 -6.51 -8.78 -16.45
N ASN A 76 -5.47 -8.02 -16.09
CA ASN A 76 -4.80 -8.11 -14.79
C ASN A 76 -5.77 -7.86 -13.62
N GLY A 77 -5.76 -8.76 -12.64
CA GLY A 77 -6.59 -8.67 -11.44
C GLY A 77 -8.08 -8.91 -11.64
N ILE A 78 -8.53 -9.21 -12.87
CA ILE A 78 -9.93 -9.55 -13.17
C ILE A 78 -10.04 -10.99 -13.65
N THR A 79 -9.41 -11.29 -14.79
CA THR A 79 -9.43 -12.63 -15.39
C THR A 79 -8.06 -13.25 -15.40
N PHE A 80 -6.99 -12.45 -15.52
CA PHE A 80 -5.63 -12.88 -15.27
C PHE A 80 -5.26 -12.53 -13.82
N PRO A 81 -4.86 -13.51 -12.98
CA PRO A 81 -4.50 -13.23 -11.58
C PRO A 81 -3.48 -12.11 -11.47
N LEU A 82 -3.68 -11.21 -10.51
CA LEU A 82 -2.72 -10.15 -10.24
C LEU A 82 -1.47 -10.77 -9.60
N GLU A 83 -0.29 -10.29 -9.99
CA GLU A 83 0.96 -10.77 -9.40
C GLU A 83 1.09 -10.37 -7.92
N ASP A 84 1.82 -11.18 -7.16
CA ASP A 84 2.03 -11.07 -5.71
C ASP A 84 2.48 -9.67 -5.27
N GLN A 85 3.39 -9.04 -6.01
CA GLN A 85 3.92 -7.70 -5.72
C GLN A 85 2.86 -6.58 -5.61
N TRP A 86 1.65 -6.81 -6.14
CA TRP A 86 0.60 -5.79 -6.18
C TRP A 86 -0.43 -5.92 -5.04
N VAL A 87 -0.37 -7.00 -4.27
CA VAL A 87 -1.36 -7.32 -3.24
C VAL A 87 -0.65 -7.66 -1.94
N LEU A 88 -1.05 -7.00 -0.86
CA LEU A 88 -0.58 -7.30 0.48
C LEU A 88 -1.62 -8.16 1.22
N THR A 89 -1.28 -9.42 1.43
CA THR A 89 -2.14 -10.40 2.08
C THR A 89 -2.21 -10.18 3.60
N PRO A 90 -3.24 -10.70 4.30
CA PRO A 90 -3.35 -10.58 5.76
C PRO A 90 -2.13 -11.15 6.52
N THR A 91 -1.52 -12.20 5.98
CA THR A 91 -0.29 -12.79 6.55
C THR A 91 0.88 -11.81 6.47
N GLU A 92 1.05 -11.13 5.34
CA GLU A 92 2.12 -10.15 5.16
C GLU A 92 1.86 -8.89 5.99
N GLN A 93 0.61 -8.42 6.06
CA GLN A 93 0.19 -7.33 6.94
C GLN A 93 0.54 -7.63 8.41
N THR A 94 0.27 -8.87 8.86
CA THR A 94 0.62 -9.33 10.21
C THR A 94 2.13 -9.36 10.42
N ALA A 95 2.90 -9.86 9.44
CA ALA A 95 4.35 -9.88 9.51
C ALA A 95 4.94 -8.46 9.62
N ILE A 96 4.42 -7.52 8.81
CA ILE A 96 4.82 -6.10 8.84
C ILE A 96 4.49 -5.48 10.20
N SER A 97 3.26 -5.65 10.69
CA SER A 97 2.83 -5.09 11.99
C SER A 97 3.65 -5.65 13.16
N THR A 98 3.99 -6.94 13.10
CA THR A 98 4.87 -7.59 14.08
C THR A 98 6.27 -6.98 14.07
N ALA A 99 6.86 -6.82 12.87
CA ALA A 99 8.17 -6.20 12.73
C ALA A 99 8.17 -4.74 13.21
N GLN A 100 7.16 -3.95 12.84
CA GLN A 100 7.00 -2.58 13.32
C GLN A 100 6.92 -2.51 14.85
N THR A 101 6.15 -3.40 15.47
CA THR A 101 6.00 -3.45 16.93
C THR A 101 7.34 -3.78 17.60
N ALA A 102 8.07 -4.77 17.08
CA ALA A 102 9.38 -5.16 17.59
C ALA A 102 10.41 -4.01 17.50
N TYR A 103 10.46 -3.30 16.37
CA TYR A 103 11.35 -2.15 16.22
C TYR A 103 10.98 -1.01 17.17
N ASN A 104 9.70 -0.64 17.28
CA ASN A 104 9.27 0.42 18.19
C ASN A 104 9.58 0.09 19.65
N SER A 105 9.32 -1.16 20.08
CA SER A 105 9.65 -1.61 21.44
C SER A 105 11.16 -1.57 21.71
N THR A 106 11.97 -1.97 20.73
CA THR A 106 13.44 -1.90 20.85
C THR A 106 13.92 -0.45 20.97
N LEU A 107 13.39 0.46 20.15
CA LEU A 107 13.76 1.88 20.19
C LEU A 107 13.34 2.54 21.51
N GLU A 108 12.14 2.24 22.01
CA GLU A 108 11.66 2.75 23.29
C GLU A 108 12.54 2.26 24.45
N ALA A 109 12.86 0.96 24.48
CA ALA A 109 13.74 0.39 25.50
C ALA A 109 15.14 1.01 25.48
N LEU A 110 15.72 1.22 24.29
CA LEU A 110 17.01 1.89 24.15
C LEU A 110 16.96 3.35 24.57
N ALA A 111 15.90 4.09 24.21
CA ALA A 111 15.74 5.46 24.64
C ALA A 111 15.63 5.57 26.16
N ALA A 112 14.86 4.69 26.80
CA ALA A 112 14.76 4.62 28.25
C ALA A 112 16.10 4.28 28.92
N ALA A 113 16.81 3.26 28.42
CA ALA A 113 18.10 2.83 28.98
C ALA A 113 19.20 3.89 28.86
N ASN A 114 19.15 4.72 27.83
CA ASN A 114 20.15 5.77 27.56
C ASN A 114 19.68 7.17 27.97
N ASP A 115 18.54 7.27 28.68
CA ASP A 115 17.95 8.54 29.12
C ASP A 115 17.71 9.55 27.96
N LEU A 116 17.29 9.05 26.80
CA LEU A 116 17.02 9.85 25.61
C LEU A 116 15.54 10.18 25.45
N ALA A 117 15.25 11.30 24.79
CA ALA A 117 13.91 11.65 24.34
C ALA A 117 13.41 10.61 23.31
N PHE A 118 12.16 10.18 23.45
CA PHE A 118 11.52 9.21 22.56
C PHE A 118 10.26 9.81 21.95
N VAL A 119 10.01 9.52 20.68
CA VAL A 119 8.80 9.94 19.96
C VAL A 119 8.07 8.71 19.48
N ASP A 120 6.82 8.54 19.92
CA ASP A 120 5.92 7.52 19.36
C ASP A 120 5.38 7.99 18.00
N ALA A 121 6.17 7.72 16.97
CA ALA A 121 5.82 8.03 15.59
C ALA A 121 4.57 7.27 15.11
N ARG A 122 4.30 6.06 15.63
CA ARG A 122 3.14 5.26 15.23
C ARG A 122 1.85 5.95 15.67
N THR A 123 1.78 6.39 16.92
CA THR A 123 0.62 7.13 17.44
C THR A 123 0.46 8.48 16.73
N ALA A 124 1.56 9.20 16.50
CA ALA A 124 1.53 10.48 15.77
C ALA A 124 0.95 10.33 14.36
N LEU A 125 1.42 9.35 13.58
CA LEU A 125 0.92 9.10 12.22
C LEU A 125 -0.52 8.56 12.23
N SER A 126 -0.89 7.78 13.25
CA SER A 126 -2.28 7.33 13.44
C SER A 126 -3.24 8.51 13.64
N GLN A 127 -2.84 9.56 14.37
CA GLN A 127 -3.68 10.76 14.52
C GLN A 127 -3.87 11.50 13.19
N VAL A 128 -2.80 11.61 12.38
CA VAL A 128 -2.88 12.21 11.04
C VAL A 128 -3.84 11.42 10.13
N ALA A 129 -3.88 10.09 10.27
CA ALA A 129 -4.79 9.23 9.53
C ALA A 129 -6.25 9.27 10.05
N ASN A 130 -6.43 9.40 11.36
CA ASN A 130 -7.74 9.30 12.03
C ASN A 130 -8.31 10.68 12.39
N GLY A 131 -8.58 11.52 11.39
CA GLY A 131 -9.22 12.84 11.57
C GLY A 131 -8.27 14.03 11.47
N GLY A 132 -6.95 13.79 11.48
CA GLY A 132 -5.94 14.80 11.20
C GLY A 132 -5.46 15.60 12.41
N VAL A 133 -4.46 16.44 12.16
CA VAL A 133 -3.84 17.31 13.17
C VAL A 133 -4.04 18.77 12.77
N SER A 134 -4.72 19.54 13.61
CA SER A 134 -4.94 20.96 13.40
C SER A 134 -3.64 21.77 13.48
N PHE A 135 -3.52 22.77 12.61
CA PHE A 135 -2.46 23.78 12.66
C PHE A 135 -3.00 25.15 12.27
N ASN A 136 -2.21 26.21 12.50
CA ASN A 136 -2.57 27.55 12.05
C ASN A 136 -2.65 27.59 10.52
N GLY A 137 -3.87 27.56 9.98
CA GLY A 137 -4.14 27.54 8.54
C GLY A 137 -4.79 26.26 8.02
N GLY A 138 -5.16 25.29 8.87
CA GLY A 138 -5.98 24.16 8.44
C GLY A 138 -5.83 22.90 9.30
N VAL A 139 -6.22 21.77 8.72
CA VAL A 139 -6.03 20.43 9.31
C VAL A 139 -5.15 19.62 8.37
N LEU A 140 -4.12 18.99 8.92
CA LEU A 140 -3.21 18.11 8.19
C LEU A 140 -3.73 16.66 8.29
N THR A 141 -4.11 16.05 7.17
CA THR A 141 -4.62 14.68 7.12
C THR A 141 -3.79 13.80 6.19
N SER A 142 -3.95 12.48 6.29
CA SER A 142 -3.33 11.52 5.36
C SER A 142 -4.09 11.37 4.03
N THR A 143 -5.09 12.19 3.74
CA THR A 143 -5.86 12.12 2.49
C THR A 143 -4.92 12.35 1.29
N TYR A 144 -4.90 11.41 0.34
CA TYR A 144 -4.02 11.47 -0.82
C TYR A 144 -4.23 12.78 -1.61
N ALA A 145 -3.11 13.41 -2.00
CA ALA A 145 -3.03 14.69 -2.72
C ALA A 145 -3.55 15.93 -1.99
N THR A 146 -4.65 15.86 -1.23
CA THR A 146 -5.34 17.03 -0.66
C THR A 146 -5.19 17.20 0.85
N GLY A 147 -4.85 16.13 1.57
CA GLY A 147 -4.68 16.17 3.04
C GLY A 147 -3.39 16.85 3.50
N GLY A 148 -2.42 16.91 2.61
CA GLY A 148 -1.19 17.68 2.75
C GLY A 148 -0.13 17.10 3.71
N ALA A 149 -0.41 16.01 4.42
CA ALA A 149 0.60 15.34 5.23
C ALA A 149 1.66 14.65 4.38
N PHE A 150 1.25 13.95 3.32
CA PHE A 150 2.09 13.10 2.48
C PHE A 150 2.20 13.60 1.04
N SER A 151 3.30 13.23 0.39
CA SER A 151 3.61 13.57 -1.00
C SER A 151 2.80 12.71 -2.00
N LEU A 152 2.98 12.94 -3.30
CA LEU A 152 2.29 12.19 -4.35
C LEU A 152 2.77 10.73 -4.50
N ASP A 153 3.84 10.34 -3.81
CA ASP A 153 4.22 8.93 -3.68
C ASP A 153 3.40 8.17 -2.63
N GLY A 154 2.61 8.88 -1.82
CA GLY A 154 1.77 8.29 -0.77
C GLY A 154 2.53 7.76 0.46
N VAL A 155 3.85 7.99 0.55
CA VAL A 155 4.71 7.43 1.63
C VAL A 155 5.48 8.52 2.34
N HIS A 156 6.15 9.42 1.62
CA HIS A 156 6.99 10.44 2.23
C HIS A 156 6.16 11.64 2.69
N PRO A 157 6.42 12.20 3.88
CA PRO A 157 5.79 13.44 4.30
C PRO A 157 6.10 14.60 3.33
N THR A 158 5.16 15.52 3.18
CA THR A 158 5.45 16.83 2.55
C THR A 158 6.34 17.67 3.47
N PRO A 159 6.88 18.82 3.04
CA PRO A 159 7.54 19.75 3.96
C PRO A 159 6.65 20.14 5.16
N ARG A 160 5.33 20.21 4.98
CA ARG A 160 4.36 20.42 6.05
C ARG A 160 4.24 19.21 6.98
N GLY A 161 4.20 18.00 6.43
CA GLY A 161 4.27 16.75 7.19
C GLY A 161 5.55 16.66 8.04
N TYR A 162 6.70 16.99 7.46
CA TYR A 162 7.96 17.04 8.21
C TYR A 162 7.99 18.14 9.28
N ALA A 163 7.34 19.28 9.06
CA ALA A 163 7.20 20.32 10.08
C ALA A 163 6.37 19.81 11.28
N LEU A 164 5.32 19.03 11.04
CA LEU A 164 4.58 18.35 12.10
C LEU A 164 5.46 17.33 12.83
N THR A 165 6.20 16.48 12.10
CA THR A 165 7.15 15.53 12.69
C THR A 165 8.20 16.22 13.56
N ALA A 166 8.76 17.33 13.09
CA ALA A 166 9.72 18.13 13.86
C ALA A 166 9.11 18.64 15.17
N ASN A 167 7.86 19.09 15.15
CA ASN A 167 7.17 19.54 16.36
C ASN A 167 6.95 18.41 17.37
N PHE A 168 6.65 17.18 16.94
CA PHE A 168 6.59 16.02 17.84
C PHE A 168 7.94 15.70 18.48
N ILE A 169 9.04 15.82 17.71
CA ILE A 169 10.40 15.65 18.23
C ILE A 169 10.73 16.75 19.26
N ILE A 170 10.42 18.00 18.93
CA ILE A 170 10.61 19.15 19.83
C ILE A 170 9.82 18.96 21.14
N ASP A 171 8.58 18.48 21.06
CA ASP A 171 7.77 18.16 22.25
C ASP A 171 8.45 17.11 23.14
N ALA A 172 8.94 16.03 22.55
CA ALA A 172 9.64 14.99 23.30
C ALA A 172 10.94 15.51 23.94
N ILE A 173 11.71 16.36 23.24
CA ILE A 173 12.92 16.99 23.77
C ILE A 173 12.58 17.90 24.94
N ASN A 174 11.60 18.80 24.78
CA ASN A 174 11.20 19.74 25.82
C ASN A 174 10.70 19.01 27.07
N ALA A 175 9.89 17.94 26.89
CA ALA A 175 9.40 17.13 27.99
C ALA A 175 10.50 16.31 28.69
N LYS A 176 11.45 15.74 27.93
CA LYS A 176 12.51 14.90 28.48
C LYS A 176 13.58 15.70 29.22
N TYR A 177 13.98 16.84 28.66
CA TYR A 177 15.17 17.58 29.10
C TYR A 177 14.83 18.91 29.78
N ASP A 178 13.56 19.18 30.07
CA ASP A 178 13.08 20.47 30.61
C ASP A 178 13.56 21.66 29.76
N ALA A 179 13.57 21.47 28.44
CA ALA A 179 14.02 22.46 27.47
C ALA A 179 12.88 23.35 26.99
N ASN A 180 13.22 24.46 26.35
CA ASN A 180 12.26 25.40 25.75
C ASN A 180 12.56 25.66 24.26
N VAL A 181 12.74 24.58 23.50
CA VAL A 181 12.96 24.66 22.05
C VAL A 181 11.65 25.09 21.38
N PRO A 182 11.64 26.19 20.59
CA PRO A 182 10.43 26.66 19.94
C PRO A 182 10.01 25.73 18.80
N LYS A 183 8.70 25.51 18.68
CA LYS A 183 8.10 24.78 17.56
C LYS A 183 8.15 25.57 16.26
N VAL A 184 8.12 24.86 15.14
CA VAL A 184 7.98 25.46 13.83
C VAL A 184 6.51 25.70 13.50
N ASN A 185 6.22 26.77 12.76
CA ASN A 185 4.87 27.03 12.24
C ASN A 185 4.61 26.11 11.05
N ILE A 186 3.81 25.06 11.25
CA ILE A 186 3.45 24.08 10.22
C ILE A 186 2.89 24.76 8.96
N GLY A 187 2.05 25.80 9.12
CA GLY A 187 1.43 26.52 8.01
C GLY A 187 2.42 27.29 7.13
N ALA A 188 3.63 27.57 7.62
CA ALA A 188 4.68 28.23 6.85
C ALA A 188 5.35 27.30 5.81
N TYR A 189 5.09 25.99 5.88
CA TYR A 189 5.67 25.01 4.97
C TYR A 189 4.70 24.65 3.84
N ARG A 190 5.27 24.55 2.64
CA ARG A 190 4.54 24.12 1.44
C ARG A 190 4.03 22.69 1.58
N SER A 191 2.92 22.44 0.92
CA SER A 191 2.34 21.12 0.70
C SER A 191 2.14 20.92 -0.81
N ILE A 192 1.53 19.81 -1.19
CA ILE A 192 0.97 19.65 -2.53
C ILE A 192 0.00 20.82 -2.79
N GLN A 193 0.24 21.53 -3.88
CA GLN A 193 -0.65 22.57 -4.40
C GLN A 193 -1.34 22.00 -5.64
N THR A 194 -2.66 22.09 -5.70
CA THR A 194 -3.45 21.64 -6.84
C THR A 194 -3.59 22.70 -7.93
N SER A 195 -3.04 23.90 -7.69
CA SER A 195 -3.06 25.05 -8.60
C SER A 195 -1.85 25.93 -8.37
N ASP A 196 -1.32 26.52 -9.43
CA ASP A 196 -0.26 27.54 -9.39
C ASP A 196 -0.79 28.93 -9.04
N SER A 197 -2.11 29.10 -8.97
CA SER A 197 -2.74 30.36 -8.57
C SER A 197 -2.72 30.50 -7.05
N VAL A 198 -1.73 31.22 -6.54
CA VAL A 198 -1.76 31.81 -5.21
C VAL A 198 -2.71 33.01 -5.24
N ASN A 199 -3.82 32.95 -4.51
CA ASN A 199 -4.61 34.13 -4.16
C ASN A 199 -3.93 34.87 -3.00
#